data_AF-V8CKL1-F1
#
_entry.id   AF-V8CKL1-F1
#
_cell.length_a   1.000
_cell.length_b   1.000
_cell.length_c   1.000
_cell.angle_alpha   90.00
_cell.angle_beta   90.00
_cell.angle_gamma   90.00
#
_symmetry.space_group_name_H-M   'P 1'
#
loop_
_entity.id
_entity.type
_entity.pdbx_description
1 polymer ?
#
loop_
_entity_poly.entity_id
_entity_poly.type
_entity_poly.pdbx_seq_one_letter_code
_entity_poly.pdbx_strand_id
1 'polypeptide(L)'
;MKKSLLFGIIVGALFFAGCSQNVARFSVASTGNLPLQNVKKGDYVKGKDCIWYLFGWPLGNTQNRVSGAVAKALEVAAKKDKEGVGASDALVNVDVSSSFWSLIIIGKGCYTAKGQPITTH
;
A
#
# COMPACT_ATOMS: atom_id res chain seq x y z
N MET A 1 -34.12 -29.33 15.99
CA MET A 1 -32.66 -29.56 15.96
C MET A 1 -32.02 -29.35 14.57
N LYS A 2 -32.56 -29.90 13.46
CA LYS A 2 -31.98 -29.74 12.10
C LYS A 2 -31.78 -28.29 11.60
N LYS A 3 -32.66 -27.35 11.98
CA LYS A 3 -32.59 -25.94 11.56
C LYS A 3 -31.44 -25.14 12.22
N SER A 4 -31.08 -25.48 13.46
CA SER A 4 -29.99 -24.80 14.19
C SER A 4 -28.61 -25.20 13.67
N LEU A 5 -28.46 -26.45 13.23
CA LEU A 5 -27.22 -26.98 12.65
C LEU A 5 -26.96 -26.41 11.24
N LEU A 6 -28.01 -26.29 10.42
CA LEU A 6 -27.95 -25.59 9.13
C LEU A 6 -27.58 -24.11 9.27
N PHE A 7 -28.13 -23.41 10.26
CA PHE A 7 -27.79 -22.02 10.53
C PHE A 7 -26.33 -21.86 10.96
N GLY A 8 -25.83 -22.78 11.80
CA GLY A 8 -24.42 -22.80 12.22
C GLY A 8 -23.45 -23.03 11.05
N ILE A 9 -23.81 -23.89 10.10
CA ILE A 9 -22.98 -24.13 8.89
C ILE A 9 -23.00 -22.92 7.95
N ILE A 10 -24.15 -22.26 7.75
CA ILE A 10 -24.25 -21.09 6.87
C ILE A 10 -23.46 -19.91 7.46
N VAL A 11 -23.61 -19.65 8.76
CA VAL A 11 -22.84 -18.60 9.46
C VAL A 11 -21.35 -18.94 9.43
N GLY A 12 -20.97 -20.19 9.74
CA GLY A 12 -19.58 -20.63 9.65
C GLY A 12 -18.99 -20.46 8.25
N ALA A 13 -19.72 -20.86 7.21
CA ALA A 13 -19.27 -20.72 5.81
C ALA A 13 -19.11 -19.25 5.40
N LEU A 14 -19.97 -18.34 5.89
CA LEU A 14 -19.84 -16.90 5.68
C LEU A 14 -18.62 -16.29 6.39
N PHE A 15 -18.26 -16.81 7.57
CA PHE A 15 -17.05 -16.37 8.30
C PHE A 15 -15.74 -16.92 7.68
N PHE A 16 -15.77 -18.11 7.07
CA PHE A 16 -14.61 -18.73 6.44
C PHE A 16 -14.49 -18.49 4.93
N ALA A 17 -15.50 -17.88 4.30
CA ALA A 17 -15.39 -17.37 2.93
C ALA A 17 -14.44 -16.15 2.91
N GLY A 18 -13.14 -16.43 2.90
CA GLY A 18 -12.11 -15.40 2.86
C GLY A 18 -12.32 -14.46 1.68
N CYS A 19 -12.54 -13.17 1.95
CA CYS A 19 -12.57 -12.16 0.90
C CYS A 19 -11.17 -12.02 0.30
N SER A 20 -10.99 -12.49 -0.94
CA SER A 20 -9.77 -12.16 -1.70
C SER A 20 -9.74 -10.67 -2.00
N GLN A 21 -8.59 -10.03 -1.77
CA GLN A 21 -8.40 -8.61 -1.99
C GLN A 21 -7.11 -8.36 -2.74
N ASN A 22 -7.15 -7.46 -3.72
CA ASN A 22 -5.96 -7.04 -4.43
C ASN A 22 -5.06 -6.24 -3.48
N VAL A 23 -3.81 -6.64 -3.35
CA VAL A 23 -2.83 -5.99 -2.45
C VAL A 23 -2.18 -4.79 -3.12
N ALA A 24 -1.95 -4.91 -4.43
CA ALA A 24 -1.20 -3.96 -5.23
C ALA A 24 -1.55 -4.07 -6.72
N ARG A 25 -1.38 -2.95 -7.44
CA ARG A 25 -1.34 -2.81 -8.89
C ARG A 25 -0.15 -1.94 -9.25
N PHE A 26 0.79 -2.50 -10.02
CA PHE A 26 2.03 -1.83 -10.41
C PHE A 26 2.39 -2.15 -11.86
N SER A 27 2.97 -1.16 -12.53
CA SER A 27 3.78 -1.37 -13.71
C SER A 27 5.23 -1.50 -13.27
N VAL A 28 5.88 -2.62 -13.60
CA VAL A 28 7.27 -2.89 -13.21
C VAL A 28 8.13 -2.85 -14.47
N ALA A 29 9.21 -2.08 -14.42
CA ALA A 29 10.21 -2.03 -15.45
C ALA A 29 11.56 -2.50 -14.88
N SER A 30 12.29 -3.29 -15.65
CA SER A 30 13.63 -3.74 -15.26
C SER A 30 14.61 -2.58 -15.30
N THR A 31 15.43 -2.43 -14.26
CA THR A 31 16.49 -1.42 -14.19
C THR A 31 17.56 -1.61 -15.25
N GLY A 32 17.69 -2.83 -15.82
CA GLY A 32 18.62 -3.11 -16.91
C GLY A 32 18.15 -2.58 -18.28
N ASN A 33 16.85 -2.32 -18.44
CA ASN A 33 16.28 -1.87 -19.71
C ASN A 33 15.90 -0.38 -19.71
N LEU A 34 16.02 0.28 -18.56
CA LEU A 34 15.82 1.72 -18.42
C LEU A 34 17.20 2.41 -18.42
N PRO A 35 17.39 3.50 -19.20
CA PRO A 35 18.63 4.28 -19.17
C PRO A 35 18.73 5.09 -17.86
N LEU A 36 18.90 4.39 -16.72
CA LEU A 36 19.01 4.96 -15.37
C LEU A 36 20.42 5.48 -15.05
N GLN A 37 21.32 5.57 -16.04
CA GLN A 37 22.72 5.93 -15.83
C GLN A 37 22.91 7.44 -15.57
N ASN A 38 21.97 8.29 -16.04
CA ASN A 38 22.03 9.75 -15.90
C ASN A 38 20.76 10.37 -15.28
N VAL A 39 20.03 9.63 -14.44
CA VAL A 39 18.83 10.17 -13.79
C VAL A 39 19.18 10.97 -12.54
N LYS A 40 18.58 12.16 -12.39
CA LYS A 40 18.66 12.95 -11.17
C LYS A 40 17.93 12.20 -10.07
N LYS A 41 18.66 11.84 -9.00
CA LYS A 41 18.11 11.15 -7.84
C LYS A 41 17.80 12.16 -6.74
N GLY A 42 16.57 12.17 -6.26
CA GLY A 42 16.18 12.95 -5.09
C GLY A 42 16.42 12.20 -3.77
N ASP A 43 16.05 12.85 -2.66
CA ASP A 43 16.03 12.22 -1.34
C ASP A 43 14.94 11.15 -1.25
N TYR A 44 15.17 10.15 -0.40
CA TYR A 44 14.14 9.14 -0.09
C TYR A 44 12.84 9.78 0.39
N VAL A 45 11.75 9.43 -0.27
CA VAL A 45 10.39 9.83 0.08
C VAL A 45 9.64 8.66 0.70
N LYS A 46 8.63 8.97 1.51
CA LYS A 46 7.77 7.98 2.16
C LYS A 46 6.31 8.31 1.93
N GLY A 47 5.54 7.32 1.54
CA GLY A 47 4.08 7.37 1.48
C GLY A 47 3.47 6.29 2.37
N LYS A 48 2.35 6.62 3.02
CA LYS A 48 1.68 5.72 3.95
C LYS A 48 0.21 5.58 3.64
N ASP A 49 -0.26 4.35 3.58
CA ASP A 49 -1.68 4.04 3.53
C ASP A 49 -2.08 3.28 4.79
N CYS A 50 -3.02 3.82 5.57
CA CYS A 50 -3.46 3.27 6.86
C CYS A 50 -4.98 3.07 6.87
N ILE A 51 -5.43 1.95 7.40
CA ILE A 51 -6.83 1.71 7.74
C ILE A 51 -6.93 1.37 9.21
N TRP A 52 -8.09 1.66 9.75
CA TRP A 52 -8.44 1.30 11.10
C TRP A 52 -9.18 -0.02 11.09
N TYR A 53 -9.10 -0.74 12.20
CA TYR A 53 -9.85 -1.94 12.46
C TYR A 53 -10.67 -1.68 13.72
N LEU A 54 -11.97 -1.97 13.67
CA LEU A 54 -12.85 -1.90 14.83
C LEU A 54 -13.44 -3.29 15.04
N PHE A 55 -13.22 -3.89 16.22
CA PHE A 55 -13.56 -5.30 16.49
C PHE A 55 -13.03 -6.27 15.41
N GLY A 56 -11.83 -6.01 14.88
CA GLY A 56 -11.23 -6.81 13.80
C GLY A 56 -11.79 -6.53 12.40
N TRP A 57 -12.83 -5.70 12.26
CA TRP A 57 -13.37 -5.31 10.97
C TRP A 57 -12.63 -4.10 10.39
N PRO A 58 -12.08 -4.18 9.17
CA PRO A 58 -11.42 -3.06 8.54
C PRO A 58 -12.42 -1.95 8.20
N LEU A 59 -12.08 -0.72 8.58
CA LEU A 59 -12.80 0.49 8.25
C LEU A 59 -12.05 1.22 7.12
N GLY A 60 -12.64 1.21 5.93
CA GLY A 60 -12.13 1.92 4.75
C GLY A 60 -11.80 0.97 3.58
N ASN A 61 -11.12 1.51 2.57
CA ASN A 61 -10.73 0.75 1.40
C ASN A 61 -9.55 -0.18 1.72
N THR A 62 -9.81 -1.49 1.65
CA THR A 62 -8.81 -2.52 1.89
C THR A 62 -8.01 -2.90 0.63
N GLN A 63 -8.45 -2.47 -0.55
CA GLN A 63 -7.86 -2.85 -1.83
C GLN A 63 -6.74 -1.92 -2.28
N ASN A 64 -5.73 -2.48 -2.94
CA ASN A 64 -4.62 -1.79 -3.60
C ASN A 64 -3.86 -0.82 -2.69
N ARG A 65 -3.78 -1.13 -1.39
CA ARG A 65 -3.24 -0.21 -0.39
C ARG A 65 -1.74 0.00 -0.51
N VAL A 66 -1.02 -1.00 -1.02
CA VAL A 66 0.40 -0.83 -1.34
C VAL A 66 0.57 0.16 -2.49
N SER A 67 -0.29 0.11 -3.52
CA SER A 67 -0.32 1.12 -4.58
C SER A 67 -0.67 2.50 -4.06
N GLY A 68 -1.63 2.60 -3.12
CA GLY A 68 -1.95 3.86 -2.44
C GLY A 68 -0.76 4.44 -1.67
N ALA A 69 0.01 3.59 -0.98
CA ALA A 69 1.22 4.02 -0.29
C ALA A 69 2.30 4.53 -1.26
N VAL A 70 2.51 3.85 -2.38
CA VAL A 70 3.44 4.27 -3.44
C VAL A 70 2.98 5.58 -4.11
N ALA A 71 1.69 5.72 -4.42
CA ALA A 71 1.13 6.94 -4.99
C ALA A 71 1.34 8.14 -4.06
N LYS A 72 1.11 7.99 -2.75
CA LYS A 72 1.40 9.02 -1.75
C LYS A 72 2.89 9.36 -1.67
N ALA A 73 3.78 8.39 -1.88
CA ALA A 73 5.22 8.64 -1.92
C ALA A 73 5.59 9.49 -3.16
N LEU A 74 4.99 9.19 -4.31
CA LEU A 74 5.13 9.98 -5.54
C LEU A 74 4.53 11.39 -5.39
N GLU A 75 3.39 11.55 -4.72
CA GLU A 75 2.82 12.88 -4.45
C GLU A 75 3.76 13.74 -3.60
N VAL A 76 4.42 13.14 -2.60
CA VAL A 76 5.45 13.83 -1.80
C VAL A 76 6.66 14.20 -2.67
N ALA A 77 7.10 13.29 -3.54
CA ALA A 77 8.18 13.55 -4.48
C ALA A 77 7.85 14.70 -5.44
N ALA A 78 6.64 14.70 -6.02
CA ALA A 78 6.14 15.73 -6.92
C ALA A 78 6.02 17.10 -6.25
N LYS A 79 5.65 17.15 -4.96
CA LYS A 79 5.67 18.41 -4.20
C LYS A 79 7.08 18.97 -4.07
N LYS A 80 8.06 18.12 -3.72
CA LYS A 80 9.48 18.52 -3.65
C LYS A 80 10.06 18.92 -5.01
N ASP A 81 9.60 18.28 -6.08
CA ASP A 81 10.01 18.62 -7.45
C ASP A 81 9.48 19.99 -7.87
N LYS A 82 8.22 20.32 -7.55
CA LYS A 82 7.64 21.66 -7.75
C LYS A 82 8.38 22.76 -6.98
N GLU A 83 9.02 22.42 -5.86
CA GLU A 83 9.88 23.33 -5.10
C GLU A 83 11.30 23.45 -5.69
N GLY A 84 11.58 22.76 -6.81
CA GLY A 84 12.86 22.79 -7.53
C GLY A 84 13.95 21.88 -6.94
N VAL A 85 13.66 21.18 -5.84
CA VAL A 85 14.64 20.40 -5.05
C VAL A 85 14.49 18.89 -5.28
N GLY A 86 13.52 18.48 -6.11
CA GLY A 86 13.08 17.10 -6.23
C GLY A 86 13.36 16.43 -7.56
N ALA A 87 12.70 15.28 -7.65
CA ALA A 87 12.50 14.46 -8.81
C ALA A 87 11.14 13.76 -8.64
N SER A 88 10.42 13.40 -9.70
CA SER A 88 9.07 12.82 -9.52
C SER A 88 8.55 11.86 -10.59
N ASP A 89 9.34 11.54 -11.62
CA ASP A 89 8.86 10.72 -12.74
C ASP A 89 8.66 9.26 -12.35
N ALA A 90 9.55 8.73 -11.52
CA ALA A 90 9.46 7.37 -11.00
C ALA A 90 10.11 7.23 -9.61
N LEU A 91 9.81 6.12 -8.93
CA LEU A 91 10.53 5.69 -7.73
C LEU A 91 11.40 4.48 -8.05
N VAL A 92 12.66 4.52 -7.62
CA VAL A 92 13.57 3.37 -7.62
C VAL A 92 13.89 2.97 -6.17
N ASN A 93 14.43 1.76 -5.99
CA ASN A 93 14.78 1.22 -4.67
C ASN A 93 13.60 1.29 -3.70
N VAL A 94 12.42 0.90 -4.17
CA VAL A 94 11.19 0.95 -3.38
C VAL A 94 11.18 -0.20 -2.38
N ASP A 95 11.16 0.16 -1.11
CA ASP A 95 10.91 -0.73 0.01
C ASP A 95 9.46 -0.56 0.46
N VAL A 96 8.74 -1.68 0.56
CA VAL A 96 7.38 -1.71 1.09
C VAL A 96 7.38 -2.48 2.39
N SER A 97 6.96 -1.82 3.46
CA SER A 97 6.78 -2.42 4.77
C SER A 97 5.32 -2.34 5.21
N SER A 98 4.86 -3.38 5.91
CA SER A 98 3.59 -3.39 6.61
C SER A 98 3.81 -3.27 8.11
N SER A 99 2.90 -2.59 8.79
CA SER A 99 2.87 -2.52 10.24
C SER A 99 1.42 -2.67 10.68
N PHE A 100 1.20 -3.52 11.68
CA PHE A 100 -0.12 -3.75 12.25
C PHE A 100 -0.02 -3.76 13.75
N TRP A 101 -0.92 -3.03 14.40
CA TRP A 101 -1.12 -3.15 15.84
C TRP A 101 -2.62 -3.24 16.12
N SER A 102 -2.98 -3.95 17.20
CA SER A 102 -4.34 -4.03 17.67
C SER A 102 -4.37 -4.00 19.19
N LEU A 103 -5.28 -3.21 19.73
CA LEU A 103 -5.89 -3.40 21.03
C LEU A 103 -7.22 -4.14 20.82
N ILE A 104 -7.76 -4.72 21.89
CA ILE A 104 -8.93 -5.63 21.87
C ILE A 104 -10.07 -5.13 20.96
N ILE A 105 -10.31 -3.82 20.92
CA ILE A 105 -11.45 -3.20 20.22
C ILE A 105 -11.00 -2.41 18.98
N ILE A 106 -9.76 -1.90 18.97
CA ILE A 106 -9.26 -1.01 17.92
C ILE A 106 -7.89 -1.46 17.44
N GLY A 107 -7.69 -1.49 16.12
CA GLY A 107 -6.39 -1.75 15.52
C GLY A 107 -6.13 -0.82 14.35
N LYS A 108 -4.89 -0.81 13.88
CA LYS A 108 -4.46 -0.03 12.73
C LYS A 108 -3.47 -0.83 11.91
N GLY A 109 -3.76 -0.97 10.63
CA GLY A 109 -2.85 -1.59 9.66
C GLY A 109 -2.39 -0.55 8.65
N CYS A 110 -1.08 -0.36 8.54
CA CYS A 110 -0.46 0.58 7.62
C CYS A 110 0.50 -0.12 6.67
N TYR A 111 0.39 0.19 5.38
CA TYR A 111 1.45 -0.03 4.39
C TYR A 111 2.25 1.25 4.23
N THR A 112 3.57 1.13 4.27
CA THR A 112 4.51 2.23 4.05
C THR A 112 5.36 1.88 2.84
N ALA A 113 5.37 2.75 1.83
CA ALA A 113 6.28 2.67 0.71
C ALA A 113 7.36 3.74 0.88
N LYS A 114 8.62 3.33 0.88
CA LYS A 114 9.80 4.21 0.89
C LYS A 114 10.54 4.01 -0.43
N GLY A 115 10.78 5.06 -1.18
CA GLY A 115 11.48 4.96 -2.47
C GLY A 115 12.33 6.19 -2.72
N GLN A 116 13.30 6.05 -3.61
CA GLN A 116 14.09 7.17 -4.09
C GLN A 116 13.50 7.70 -5.38
N PRO A 117 13.07 8.96 -5.45
CA PRO A 117 12.51 9.51 -6.67
C PRO A 117 13.60 9.81 -7.69
N ILE A 118 13.26 9.62 -8.95
CA ILE A 118 14.11 9.89 -10.10
C ILE A 118 13.37 10.72 -11.14
N THR A 119 14.11 11.55 -11.86
CA THR A 119 13.66 12.28 -13.03
C THR A 119 14.43 11.78 -14.23
N THR A 120 13.70 11.39 -15.27
CA THR A 120 14.24 10.97 -16.56
C THR A 120 14.09 12.14 -17.52
N HIS A 121 15.17 12.88 -17.75
CA HIS A 121 15.27 13.88 -18.81
C HIS A 121 15.55 13.23 -20.17
#